data_AF-A0A7C6YR31-F1
#
_entry.id   AF-A0A7C6YR31-F1
#
_cell.length_a   1.000
_cell.length_b   1.000
_cell.length_c   1.000
_cell.angle_alpha   90.00
_cell.angle_beta   90.00
_cell.angle_gamma   90.00
#
_symmetry.space_group_name_H-M   'P 1'
#
loop_
_entity.id
_entity.type
_entity.pdbx_description
1 polymer ?
#
loop_
_entity_poly.entity_id
_entity_poly.type
_entity_poly.pdbx_seq_one_letter_code
_entity_poly.pdbx_strand_id
1 'polypeptide(L)' 'PQIIFLDEPTNNLDVQAQKELYRLLHNLNQKGLTILTITHDLQPVLNYASRFLFVNQKKIIEIPKEKLRVV' A
#
# COMPACT_ATOMS: atom_id res chain seq x y z
N PRO A 1 12.09 -15.92 -4.02
CA PRO A 1 10.97 -15.17 -4.63
C PRO A 1 10.93 -13.72 -4.11
N GLN A 2 11.15 -12.73 -4.98
CA GLN A 2 11.46 -11.36 -4.53
C GLN A 2 10.27 -10.39 -4.61
N ILE A 3 9.04 -10.86 -4.87
CA ILE A 3 7.86 -10.00 -4.98
C ILE A 3 6.62 -10.70 -4.38
N ILE A 4 5.83 -9.97 -3.58
CA ILE A 4 4.48 -10.35 -3.13
C ILE A 4 3.46 -9.40 -3.78
N PHE A 5 2.36 -9.96 -4.28
CA PHE A 5 1.19 -9.22 -4.76
C PHE A 5 0.04 -9.43 -3.77
N LEU A 6 -0.63 -8.34 -3.39
CA LEU A 6 -1.76 -8.35 -2.47
C LEU A 6 -2.91 -7.54 -3.09
N ASP A 7 -4.08 -8.16 -3.16
CA ASP A 7 -5.30 -7.51 -3.66
C ASP A 7 -6.24 -7.25 -2.47
N GLU A 8 -6.45 -5.97 -2.16
CA GLU A 8 -7.28 -5.50 -1.03
C GLU A 8 -7.07 -6.30 0.28
N PRO A 9 -5.82 -6.41 0.79
CA PRO A 9 -5.49 -7.35 1.86
C PRO A 9 -6.04 -6.93 3.23
N THR A 10 -6.61 -5.74 3.33
CA THR A 10 -7.21 -5.16 4.53
C THR A 10 -8.73 -5.32 4.61
N ASN A 11 -9.36 -5.96 3.64
CA ASN A 11 -10.80 -6.19 3.66
C ASN A 11 -11.24 -6.94 4.93
N ASN A 12 -12.32 -6.46 5.55
CA ASN A 12 -12.90 -7.00 6.79
C ASN A 12 -11.99 -6.95 8.03
N LEU A 13 -10.86 -6.22 7.98
CA LEU A 13 -10.02 -5.97 9.15
C LEU A 13 -10.42 -4.67 9.84
N ASP A 14 -10.38 -4.67 11.17
CA ASP A 14 -10.46 -3.43 11.94
C ASP A 14 -9.20 -2.56 11.74
N VAL A 15 -9.30 -1.28 12.11
CA VAL A 15 -8.22 -0.29 11.92
C VAL A 15 -6.90 -0.71 12.56
N GLN A 16 -6.94 -1.45 13.68
CA GLN A 16 -5.72 -1.88 14.37
C GLN A 16 -5.05 -3.04 13.63
N ALA A 17 -5.82 -4.03 13.20
CA ALA A 17 -5.35 -5.16 12.41
C ALA A 17 -4.77 -4.71 11.05
N GLN A 18 -5.38 -3.72 10.39
CA GLN A 18 -4.84 -3.14 9.16
C GLN A 18 -3.44 -2.53 9.36
N LYS A 19 -3.25 -1.75 10.43
CA LYS A 19 -1.94 -1.16 10.77
C LYS A 19 -0.90 -2.24 11.05
N GLU A 20 -1.28 -3.29 11.75
CA GLU A 20 -0.37 -4.39 12.05
C GLU A 20 0.07 -5.15 10.78
N LEU A 21 -0.87 -5.43 9.88
CA LEU A 21 -0.59 -6.04 8.59
C LEU A 21 0.40 -5.20 7.78
N TYR A 22 0.13 -3.91 7.59
CA TYR A 22 1.03 -3.05 6.80
C TYR A 22 2.39 -2.85 7.47
N ARG A 23 2.46 -2.82 8.81
CA ARG A 23 3.74 -2.83 9.54
C ARG A 23 4.54 -4.10 9.25
N LEU A 24 3.90 -5.27 9.25
CA LEU A 24 4.55 -6.53 8.91
C LEU A 24 5.06 -6.52 7.47
N LEU A 25 4.24 -6.08 6.51
CA LEU A 25 4.62 -5.96 5.11
C LEU A 25 5.80 -4.98 4.96
N HIS A 26 5.76 -3.83 5.61
CA HIS A 26 6.86 -2.88 5.60
C HIS A 26 8.16 -3.52 6.12
N ASN A 27 8.11 -4.27 7.22
CA ASN A 27 9.30 -4.96 7.76
C ASN A 27 9.86 -6.01 6.79
N LEU A 28 9.00 -6.72 6.06
CA LEU A 28 9.44 -7.63 4.99
C LEU A 28 10.06 -6.85 3.83
N ASN A 29 9.49 -5.70 3.47
CA ASN A 29 10.05 -4.84 2.44
C ASN A 29 11.45 -4.33 2.79
N GLN A 30 11.68 -3.93 4.04
CA GLN A 30 13.01 -3.55 4.53
C GLN A 30 14.03 -4.70 4.47
N LYS A 31 13.58 -5.96 4.42
CA LYS A 31 14.44 -7.15 4.24
C LYS A 31 14.71 -7.48 2.77
N GLY A 32 14.33 -6.60 1.84
CA GLY A 32 14.57 -6.77 0.40
C GLY A 32 13.43 -7.44 -0.37
N LEU A 33 12.26 -7.61 0.24
CA LEU A 33 11.08 -8.13 -0.44
C LEU A 33 10.32 -7.01 -1.15
N THR A 34 10.08 -7.14 -2.45
CA THR A 34 9.19 -6.19 -3.14
C THR A 34 7.74 -6.52 -2.79
N ILE A 35 6.93 -5.49 -2.53
CA ILE A 35 5.51 -5.66 -2.21
C ILE A 35 4.71 -4.73 -3.10
N LEU A 36 3.73 -5.29 -3.81
CA LEU A 36 2.71 -4.55 -4.53
C LEU A 36 1.37 -4.85 -3.88
N THR A 37 0.74 -3.81 -3.34
CA THR A 37 -0.61 -3.91 -2.77
C THR A 37 -1.57 -3.05 -3.59
N ILE A 38 -2.77 -3.57 -3.82
CA ILE A 38 -3.88 -2.86 -4.44
C ILE A 38 -4.84 -2.50 -3.30
N THR A 39 -5.18 -1.22 -3.17
CA THR A 39 -6.21 -0.79 -2.23
C THR A 39 -6.87 0.52 -2.64
N HIS A 40 -8.11 0.70 -2.22
CA HIS A 40 -8.85 1.96 -2.32
C HIS A 40 -8.69 2.84 -1.06
N ASP A 41 -8.15 2.33 0.04
CA ASP A 41 -7.92 3.11 1.27
C ASP A 41 -6.48 3.62 1.36
N LEU A 42 -6.32 4.94 1.28
CA LEU A 42 -5.01 5.61 1.35
C LEU A 42 -4.50 5.75 2.79
N GLN A 43 -5.37 5.92 3.77
CA GLN A 43 -4.99 6.23 5.16
C GLN A 43 -3.94 5.26 5.73
N PRO A 44 -4.17 3.93 5.69
CA PRO A 44 -3.24 3.00 6.31
C PRO A 44 -1.93 2.90 5.53
N VAL A 45 -1.94 3.02 4.20
CA VAL A 45 -0.75 2.81 3.36
C VAL A 45 0.19 4.01 3.27
N LEU A 46 -0.29 5.23 3.54
CA LEU A 46 0.51 6.45 3.42
C LEU A 46 1.82 6.42 4.20
N ASN A 47 1.81 5.76 5.35
CA ASN A 47 2.99 5.67 6.22
C ASN A 47 3.99 4.58 5.81
N TYR A 48 3.57 3.59 5.02
CA TYR A 48 4.37 2.38 4.75
C TYR A 48 4.85 2.26 3.31
N ALA A 49 4.08 2.76 2.35
CA ALA A 49 4.39 2.65 0.93
C ALA A 49 5.43 3.68 0.47
N SER A 50 6.31 3.25 -0.42
CA SER A 50 7.36 4.08 -1.03
C SER A 50 6.91 4.75 -2.33
N ARG A 51 5.94 4.15 -3.04
CA ARG A 51 5.44 4.60 -4.34
C ARG A 51 3.93 4.43 -4.38
N PHE A 52 3.25 5.33 -5.10
CA PHE A 52 1.80 5.31 -5.27
C PHE A 52 1.46 5.39 -6.75
N LEU A 53 0.68 4.43 -7.23
CA LEU A 53 0.21 4.34 -8.60
C LEU A 53 -1.31 4.43 -8.59
N PHE A 54 -1.86 5.44 -9.27
CA PHE A 54 -3.29 5.59 -9.46
C PHE A 54 -3.70 5.02 -10.79
N VAL A 55 -4.70 4.16 -10.76
CA VAL A 55 -5.31 3.58 -11.96
C VAL A 55 -6.62 4.30 -12.22
N ASN A 56 -6.73 4.99 -13.36
CA ASN A 56 -7.96 5.65 -13.79
C ASN A 56 -8.15 5.47 -15.29
N GLN A 57 -9.33 5.00 -15.72
CA GLN A 57 -9.67 4.83 -17.14
C GLN A 57 -8.57 4.15 -17.98
N LYS A 58 -8.02 3.03 -17.47
CA LYS A 58 -6.92 2.26 -18.10
C LYS A 58 -5.56 2.99 -18.17
N LYS A 59 -5.42 4.14 -17.50
CA LYS A 59 -4.15 4.85 -17.35
C LYS A 59 -3.60 4.61 -15.96
N ILE A 60 -2.28 4.46 -15.87
CA ILE A 60 -1.54 4.38 -14.62
C ILE A 60 -0.74 5.66 -14.49
N ILE A 61 -0.90 6.36 -13.37
CA ILE A 61 -0.21 7.61 -13.06
C ILE A 61 0.52 7.44 -11.74
N GLU A 62 1.83 7.66 -11.73
CA GLU A 62 2.59 7.71 -10.49
C GLU A 62 2.36 9.07 -9.80
N ILE A 63 1.98 9.03 -8.53
CA ILE A 63 1.71 10.23 -7.73
C ILE A 63 2.78 10.35 -6.64
N PRO A 64 3.51 11.47 -6.57
CA PRO A 64 4.42 11.76 -5.47
C PRO A 64 3.69 11.79 -4.13
N LYS A 65 4.31 11.24 -3.08
CA LYS A 65 3.70 11.13 -1.75
C LYS A 65 3.25 12.48 -1.20
N GLU A 66 3.96 13.57 -1.53
CA GLU A 66 3.68 14.94 -1.07
C GLU A 66 2.37 15.50 -1.64
N LYS A 67 1.89 14.93 -2.76
CA LYS A 67 0.62 15.33 -3.39
C LYS A 67 -0.57 14.53 -2.85
N LEU A 68 -0.34 13.51 -2.03
CA LEU A 68 -1.40 12.73 -1.41
C LEU A 68 -1.92 13.51 -0.20
N ARG A 69 -3.17 13.97 -0.30
CA ARG A 69 -3.90 14.56 0.80
C ARG A 69 -5.06 13.63 1.11
N VAL A 70 -5.14 13.17 2.36
CA VAL A 70 -6.40 12.60 2.83
C VAL A 70 -7.20 13.74 3.43
N VAL A 71 -8.40 13.93 2.90
CA VAL A 71 -9.38 14.91 3.38
C VAL A 71 -10.03 14.38 4.65
#